data_AF-A0A7S0KYW7-F1
#
_entry.id   AF-A0A7S0KYW7-F1
#
_cell.length_a   1.000
_cell.length_b   1.000
_cell.length_c   1.000
_cell.angle_alpha   90.00
_cell.angle_beta   90.00
_cell.angle_gamma   90.00
#
_symmetry.space_group_name_H-M   'P 1'
#
loop_
_entity.id
_entity.type
_entity.pdbx_description
1 polymer ?
#
loop_
_entity_poly.entity_id
_entity_poly.type
_entity_poly.pdbx_seq_one_letter_code
_entity_poly.pdbx_strand_id
1 'polypeptide(L)'
;ENTDSDLSCRAAVLDERIFGAMTASAKVPDGWPAGIKYTNQLLWDQVPADYQFLRARICDSSSVRRPKRLVIRRIKDRKHPCVGEHGLYAGEDIHKGVALLDYAGQVHVATGTDHDFSSSSYLLKLFSHEEEEGQELFVDIDAAQAGNEARFLNDYR
;
A
#
# COMPACT_ATOMS: atom_id res chain seq x y z
N GLU A 1 -15.99 -26.28 22.97
CA GLU A 1 -15.88 -26.02 21.51
C GLU A 1 -16.95 -24.99 21.14
N ASN A 2 -16.57 -23.74 20.82
CA ASN A 2 -17.37 -22.66 20.18
C ASN A 2 -16.97 -21.22 20.57
N THR A 3 -15.84 -20.99 21.24
CA THR A 3 -15.42 -19.63 21.61
C THR A 3 -14.49 -18.94 20.60
N ASP A 4 -13.71 -19.68 19.82
CA ASP A 4 -12.76 -19.09 18.85
C ASP A 4 -13.42 -18.59 17.57
N SER A 5 -14.48 -19.26 17.11
CA SER A 5 -15.22 -18.85 15.91
C SER A 5 -15.96 -17.52 16.09
N ASP A 6 -16.45 -17.24 17.31
CA ASP A 6 -17.20 -16.02 17.64
C ASP A 6 -16.29 -14.79 17.86
N LEU A 7 -15.02 -15.01 18.25
CA LEU A 7 -14.03 -13.94 18.39
C LEU A 7 -13.45 -13.51 17.03
N SER A 8 -13.17 -14.48 16.13
CA SER A 8 -12.70 -14.22 14.78
C SER A 8 -13.71 -13.41 13.95
N CYS A 9 -14.99 -13.80 13.99
CA CYS A 9 -16.02 -13.07 13.25
C CYS A 9 -16.29 -11.67 13.84
N ARG A 10 -16.17 -11.49 15.16
CA ARG A 10 -16.26 -10.17 15.80
C ARG A 10 -15.10 -9.25 15.46
N ALA A 11 -13.87 -9.78 15.38
CA ALA A 11 -12.70 -9.02 14.93
C ALA A 11 -12.85 -8.57 13.47
N ALA A 12 -13.28 -9.47 12.57
CA ALA A 12 -13.48 -9.15 11.15
C ALA A 12 -14.58 -8.09 10.91
N VAL A 13 -15.69 -8.16 11.66
CA VAL A 13 -16.80 -7.19 11.55
C VAL A 13 -16.45 -5.83 12.15
N LEU A 14 -15.60 -5.80 13.19
CA LEU A 14 -15.05 -4.55 13.73
C LEU A 14 -14.04 -3.93 12.76
N ASP A 15 -13.21 -4.75 12.12
CA ASP A 15 -12.29 -4.33 11.06
C ASP A 15 -13.05 -3.62 9.94
N GLU A 16 -14.02 -4.28 9.29
CA GLU A 16 -14.74 -3.66 8.17
C GLU A 16 -15.47 -2.37 8.53
N ARG A 17 -16.04 -2.27 9.74
CA ARG A 17 -16.77 -1.05 10.17
C ARG A 17 -15.84 0.08 10.58
N ILE A 18 -14.69 -0.22 11.21
CA ILE A 18 -13.71 0.79 11.61
C ILE A 18 -12.91 1.25 10.38
N PHE A 19 -12.48 0.33 9.51
CA PHE A 19 -11.84 0.65 8.23
C PHE A 19 -12.81 1.33 7.26
N GLY A 20 -14.06 0.89 7.18
CA GLY A 20 -15.11 1.52 6.38
C GLY A 20 -15.49 2.93 6.85
N ALA A 21 -15.35 3.23 8.15
CA ALA A 21 -15.60 4.57 8.69
C ALA A 21 -14.37 5.50 8.57
N MET A 22 -13.15 4.97 8.66
CA MET A 22 -11.91 5.76 8.52
C MET A 22 -11.50 6.04 7.07
N THR A 23 -12.02 5.28 6.10
CA THR A 23 -11.82 5.52 4.66
C THR A 23 -12.57 6.75 4.14
N ALA A 24 -13.52 7.32 4.90
CA ALA A 24 -14.55 8.20 4.36
C ALA A 24 -14.15 9.64 4.02
N SER A 25 -12.92 10.12 4.30
CA SER A 25 -12.58 11.52 3.93
C SER A 25 -11.08 11.83 3.81
N ALA A 26 -10.29 10.95 3.19
CA ALA A 26 -8.96 11.37 2.78
C ALA A 26 -9.07 12.27 1.53
N LYS A 27 -8.84 13.57 1.67
CA LYS A 27 -8.86 14.52 0.55
C LYS A 27 -7.85 14.04 -0.51
N VAL A 28 -8.35 13.79 -1.72
CA VAL A 28 -7.50 13.43 -2.87
C VAL A 28 -6.50 14.58 -3.12
N PRO A 29 -5.20 14.29 -3.23
CA PRO A 29 -4.19 15.32 -3.47
C PRO A 29 -4.37 15.99 -4.83
N ASP A 30 -3.95 17.25 -4.92
CA ASP A 30 -3.87 17.94 -6.20
C ASP A 30 -2.85 17.24 -7.11
N GLY A 31 -3.19 17.10 -8.40
CA GLY A 31 -2.35 16.40 -9.37
C GLY A 31 -2.51 14.88 -9.36
N TRP A 32 -3.44 14.33 -8.57
CA TRP A 32 -3.79 12.91 -8.65
C TRP A 32 -4.42 12.56 -10.01
N PRO A 33 -3.97 11.48 -10.68
CA PRO A 33 -4.49 11.07 -11.98
C PRO A 33 -5.93 10.55 -11.90
N ALA A 34 -6.71 10.80 -12.94
CA ALA A 34 -8.05 10.25 -13.07
C ALA A 34 -8.00 8.73 -13.26
N GLY A 35 -8.99 8.02 -12.72
CA GLY A 35 -9.14 6.56 -12.88
C GLY A 35 -8.37 5.70 -11.87
N ILE A 36 -7.51 6.29 -11.03
CA ILE A 36 -6.80 5.58 -9.96
C ILE A 36 -7.46 5.93 -8.62
N LYS A 37 -7.77 4.92 -7.80
CA LYS A 37 -8.38 5.13 -6.49
C LYS A 37 -7.34 5.66 -5.50
N TYR A 38 -7.63 6.79 -4.87
CA TYR A 38 -6.80 7.30 -3.79
C TYR A 38 -7.09 6.55 -2.47
N THR A 39 -6.06 6.08 -1.77
CA THR A 39 -6.13 5.46 -0.44
C THR A 39 -4.81 5.61 0.31
N ASN A 40 -4.83 5.90 1.61
CA ASN A 40 -3.66 5.80 2.51
C ASN A 40 -3.65 4.52 3.33
N GLN A 41 -4.52 3.58 2.99
CA GLN A 41 -4.64 2.31 3.68
C GLN A 41 -4.31 1.18 2.73
N LEU A 42 -3.79 0.10 3.30
CA LEU A 42 -3.64 -1.18 2.64
C LEU A 42 -5.01 -1.77 2.33
N LEU A 43 -5.22 -2.14 1.07
CA LEU A 43 -6.43 -2.77 0.60
C LEU A 43 -6.16 -4.26 0.45
N TRP A 44 -6.71 -5.07 1.34
CA TRP A 44 -6.44 -6.50 1.35
C TRP A 44 -7.37 -7.26 0.42
N ASP A 45 -6.80 -8.06 -0.48
CA ASP A 45 -7.54 -9.04 -1.27
C ASP A 45 -7.88 -10.29 -0.43
N GLN A 46 -8.32 -11.36 -1.09
CA GLN A 46 -8.47 -12.66 -0.44
C GLN A 46 -7.10 -13.15 0.05
N VAL A 47 -6.97 -13.26 1.36
CA VAL A 47 -5.78 -13.81 2.02
C VAL A 47 -6.08 -15.26 2.40
N PRO A 48 -5.20 -16.22 2.11
CA PRO A 48 -5.39 -17.60 2.55
C PRO A 48 -5.59 -17.67 4.07
N ALA A 49 -6.37 -18.66 4.53
CA ALA A 49 -6.81 -18.76 5.93
C ALA A 49 -5.63 -18.70 6.93
N ASP A 50 -4.55 -19.40 6.59
CA ASP A 50 -3.38 -19.52 7.44
C ASP A 50 -2.60 -18.20 7.60
N TYR A 51 -2.80 -17.24 6.70
CA TYR A 51 -2.13 -15.94 6.70
C TYR A 51 -3.02 -14.76 7.10
N GLN A 52 -4.26 -15.01 7.55
CA GLN A 52 -5.16 -13.92 7.96
C GLN A 52 -4.58 -13.06 9.09
N PHE A 53 -3.69 -13.62 9.92
CA PHE A 53 -3.01 -12.87 10.99
C PHE A 53 -2.15 -11.71 10.47
N LEU A 54 -1.72 -11.74 9.20
CA LEU A 54 -0.93 -10.67 8.59
C LEU A 54 -1.71 -9.35 8.56
N ARG A 55 -3.04 -9.40 8.42
CA ARG A 55 -3.88 -8.19 8.43
C ARG A 55 -3.70 -7.39 9.72
N ALA A 56 -3.70 -8.07 10.87
CA ALA A 56 -3.54 -7.44 12.17
C ALA A 56 -2.11 -6.93 12.43
N ARG A 57 -1.10 -7.47 11.73
CA ARG A 57 0.32 -7.12 11.94
C ARG A 57 0.81 -6.02 11.01
N ILE A 58 0.28 -5.95 9.79
CA ILE A 58 0.77 -5.05 8.74
C ILE A 58 -0.15 -3.82 8.60
N CYS A 59 -1.38 -3.89 9.12
CA CYS A 59 -2.26 -2.73 9.11
C CYS A 59 -1.98 -1.80 10.29
N ASP A 60 -1.33 -0.66 10.03
CA ASP A 60 -1.25 0.45 10.99
C ASP A 60 -2.32 1.50 10.67
N SER A 61 -3.25 1.70 11.63
CA SER A 61 -4.24 2.78 11.58
C SER A 61 -3.60 4.18 11.50
N SER A 62 -2.33 4.32 11.91
CA SER A 62 -1.57 5.55 11.87
C SER A 62 -0.99 5.89 10.49
N SER A 63 -0.93 4.93 9.54
CA SER A 63 -0.50 5.14 8.14
C SER A 63 -1.35 6.15 7.37
N VAL A 64 -2.52 6.51 7.91
CA VAL A 64 -3.37 7.61 7.43
C VAL A 64 -2.71 8.99 7.65
N ARG A 65 -1.73 9.10 8.54
CA ARG A 65 -1.09 10.37 8.90
C ARG A 65 -0.17 10.82 7.77
N ARG A 66 -0.40 12.05 7.29
CA ARG A 66 0.53 12.76 6.40
C ARG A 66 1.36 13.73 7.23
N PRO A 67 2.57 13.35 7.68
CA PRO A 67 3.39 14.22 8.52
C PRO A 67 3.94 15.42 7.74
N LYS A 68 3.99 15.34 6.40
CA LYS A 68 4.59 16.34 5.53
C LYS A 68 3.76 16.66 4.31
N ARG A 69 3.89 17.90 3.83
CA ARG A 69 3.27 18.37 2.59
C ARG A 69 4.09 17.90 1.39
N LEU A 70 3.47 17.06 0.56
CA LEU A 70 4.04 16.58 -0.70
C LEU A 70 3.14 17.04 -1.86
N VAL A 71 3.73 17.24 -3.03
CA VAL A 71 3.04 17.75 -4.21
C VAL A 71 3.31 16.84 -5.40
N ILE A 72 2.25 16.39 -6.06
CA ILE A 72 2.36 15.61 -7.29
C ILE A 72 2.44 16.58 -8.47
N ARG A 73 3.44 16.40 -9.34
CA ARG A 73 3.60 17.22 -10.55
C ARG A 73 4.01 16.37 -11.73
N ARG A 74 3.54 16.75 -12.91
CA ARG A 74 4.01 16.15 -14.16
C ARG A 74 5.43 16.62 -14.48
N ILE A 75 6.31 15.68 -14.79
CA ILE A 75 7.71 15.93 -15.10
C ILE A 75 7.79 16.48 -16.53
N LYS A 76 8.27 17.72 -16.67
CA LYS A 76 8.37 18.43 -17.95
C LYS A 76 9.80 18.56 -18.46
N ASP A 77 10.79 18.35 -17.60
CA ASP A 77 12.19 18.45 -18.00
C ASP A 77 12.52 17.30 -18.95
N ARG A 78 12.92 17.65 -20.18
CA ARG A 78 13.26 16.70 -21.24
C ARG A 78 14.53 15.91 -20.94
N LYS A 79 15.36 16.36 -20.00
CA LYS A 79 16.55 15.65 -19.54
C LYS A 79 16.25 14.62 -18.46
N HIS A 80 15.07 14.70 -17.84
CA HIS A 80 14.66 13.76 -16.80
C HIS A 80 14.23 12.44 -17.46
N PRO A 81 14.69 11.26 -16.99
CA PRO A 81 14.34 9.98 -17.60
C PRO A 81 12.84 9.67 -17.55
N CYS A 82 12.16 10.03 -16.45
CA CYS A 82 10.71 9.94 -16.29
C CYS A 82 9.92 11.12 -16.91
N VAL A 83 10.42 11.74 -18.00
CA VAL A 83 9.71 12.86 -18.64
C VAL A 83 8.31 12.44 -19.09
N GLY A 84 7.31 13.27 -18.80
CA GLY A 84 5.92 13.01 -19.13
C GLY A 84 5.17 12.19 -18.09
N GLU A 85 5.84 11.57 -17.12
CA GLU A 85 5.22 10.89 -15.98
C GLU A 85 4.93 11.88 -14.83
N HIS A 86 4.30 11.37 -13.76
CA HIS A 86 4.10 12.14 -12.52
C HIS A 86 5.27 11.86 -11.57
N GLY A 87 5.70 12.89 -10.85
CA GLY A 87 6.70 12.79 -9.79
C GLY A 87 6.19 13.38 -8.49
N LEU A 88 6.73 12.87 -7.38
CA LEU A 88 6.48 13.35 -6.04
C LEU A 88 7.55 14.39 -5.63
N TYR A 89 7.10 15.58 -5.26
CA TYR A 89 7.96 16.70 -4.86
C TYR A 89 7.67 17.13 -3.43
N ALA A 90 8.69 17.66 -2.76
CA ALA A 90 8.52 18.32 -1.47
C ALA A 90 7.67 19.60 -1.64
N GLY A 91 6.63 19.74 -0.81
CA GLY A 91 5.82 20.96 -0.71
C GLY A 91 6.26 21.89 0.41
N GLU A 92 7.21 21.45 1.23
CA GLU A 92 7.83 22.15 2.36
C GLU A 92 9.21 21.54 2.66
N ASP A 93 9.98 22.17 3.54
CA ASP A 93 11.30 21.68 3.93
C ASP A 93 11.20 20.37 4.74
N ILE A 94 11.93 19.36 4.29
CA ILE A 94 11.96 18.02 4.89
C ILE A 94 13.35 17.82 5.49
N HIS A 95 13.38 17.67 6.81
CA HIS A 95 14.61 17.38 7.54
C HIS A 95 15.03 15.92 7.34
N LYS A 96 16.34 15.67 7.39
CA LYS A 96 16.89 14.30 7.33
C LYS A 96 16.33 13.45 8.48
N GLY A 97 15.98 12.19 8.17
CA GLY A 97 15.48 11.22 9.15
C GLY A 97 13.99 11.31 9.44
N VAL A 98 13.25 12.16 8.72
CA VAL A 98 11.79 12.27 8.85
C VAL A 98 11.10 11.22 7.97
N ALA A 99 10.14 10.50 8.55
CA ALA A 99 9.23 9.64 7.80
C ALA A 99 8.33 10.48 6.88
N LEU A 100 8.25 10.10 5.60
CA LEU A 100 7.49 10.85 4.60
C LEU A 100 6.05 10.38 4.52
N LEU A 101 5.88 9.10 4.18
CA LEU A 101 4.61 8.41 4.03
C LEU A 101 4.88 6.91 3.89
N ASP A 102 3.90 6.10 4.27
CA ASP A 102 3.91 4.67 3.99
C ASP A 102 3.48 4.40 2.54
N TYR A 103 3.91 3.28 1.99
CA TYR A 103 3.42 2.84 0.68
C TYR A 103 2.06 2.17 0.85
N ALA A 104 1.04 2.70 0.17
CA ALA A 104 -0.32 2.17 0.24
C ALA A 104 -0.79 1.67 -1.14
N GLY A 105 -1.52 0.56 -1.12
CA GLY A 105 -2.05 -0.09 -2.32
C GLY A 105 -2.79 -1.38 -1.99
N GLN A 106 -2.98 -2.23 -3.01
CA GLN A 106 -3.55 -3.56 -2.87
C GLN A 106 -2.51 -4.53 -2.32
N VAL A 107 -2.86 -5.25 -1.25
CA VAL A 107 -1.98 -6.26 -0.67
C VAL A 107 -2.24 -7.60 -1.31
N HIS A 108 -1.21 -8.17 -1.91
CA HIS A 108 -1.22 -9.50 -2.48
C HIS A 108 -0.42 -10.44 -1.58
N VAL A 109 -1.06 -11.54 -1.21
CA VAL A 109 -0.43 -12.63 -0.45
C VAL A 109 -0.47 -13.86 -1.32
N ALA A 110 0.71 -14.36 -1.71
CA ALA A 110 0.85 -15.52 -2.57
C ALA A 110 1.83 -16.52 -1.96
N THR A 111 1.67 -17.79 -2.32
CA THR A 111 2.51 -18.89 -1.86
C THR A 111 3.03 -19.69 -3.03
N GLY A 112 4.29 -20.12 -2.98
CA GLY A 112 4.91 -20.98 -3.98
C GLY A 112 5.02 -20.32 -5.35
N THR A 113 4.63 -21.03 -6.41
CA THR A 113 4.82 -20.61 -7.81
C THR A 113 3.77 -19.64 -8.34
N ASP A 114 2.72 -19.34 -7.55
CA ASP A 114 1.61 -18.49 -7.97
C ASP A 114 1.96 -16.99 -7.91
N HIS A 115 3.19 -16.65 -7.51
CA HIS A 115 3.67 -15.29 -7.41
C HIS A 115 4.20 -14.75 -8.74
N ASP A 116 3.49 -13.76 -9.31
CA ASP A 116 3.94 -13.07 -10.52
C ASP A 116 4.70 -11.78 -10.17
N PHE A 117 6.02 -11.88 -10.21
CA PHE A 117 6.94 -10.76 -9.99
C PHE A 117 6.89 -9.65 -11.05
N SER A 118 6.22 -9.87 -12.19
CA SER A 118 6.33 -9.00 -13.38
C SER A 118 5.04 -8.25 -13.73
N SER A 119 3.98 -8.38 -12.94
CA SER A 119 2.64 -7.91 -13.33
C SER A 119 2.45 -6.39 -13.27
N SER A 120 3.19 -5.67 -12.41
CA SER A 120 2.96 -4.25 -12.16
C SER A 120 4.24 -3.44 -11.95
N SER A 121 4.32 -2.27 -12.60
CA SER A 121 5.38 -1.25 -12.37
C SER A 121 5.23 -0.51 -11.04
N TYR A 122 4.15 -0.76 -10.30
CA TYR A 122 3.84 -0.16 -8.99
C TYR A 122 3.85 -1.21 -7.88
N LEU A 123 4.49 -2.36 -8.10
CA LEU A 123 4.61 -3.42 -7.12
C LEU A 123 5.78 -3.15 -6.17
N LEU A 124 5.49 -3.05 -4.88
CA LEU A 124 6.46 -3.03 -3.80
C LEU A 124 6.48 -4.39 -3.11
N LYS A 125 7.63 -5.08 -3.18
CA LYS A 125 7.85 -6.31 -2.42
C LYS A 125 8.08 -5.96 -0.95
N LEU A 126 7.17 -6.36 -0.06
CA LEU A 126 7.26 -6.00 1.36
C LEU A 126 8.16 -6.99 2.10
N PHE A 127 7.89 -8.29 1.97
CA PHE A 127 8.79 -9.34 2.42
C PHE A 127 8.47 -10.68 1.75
N SER A 128 9.46 -11.58 1.78
CA SER A 128 9.29 -13.00 1.46
C SER A 128 9.79 -13.86 2.62
N HIS A 129 9.20 -15.05 2.78
CA HIS A 129 9.57 -16.00 3.83
C HIS A 129 9.51 -17.43 3.30
N GLU A 130 10.55 -18.22 3.55
CA GLU A 130 10.55 -19.66 3.28
C GLU A 130 9.86 -20.39 4.44
N GLU A 131 8.86 -21.19 4.11
CA GLU A 131 8.12 -22.01 5.05
C GLU A 131 8.75 -23.39 5.28
N GLU A 132 8.31 -24.07 6.34
CA GLU A 132 8.86 -25.37 6.77
C GLU A 132 8.73 -26.48 5.69
N GLU A 133 7.74 -26.38 4.81
CA GLU A 133 7.52 -27.32 3.70
C GLU A 133 8.27 -26.93 2.41
N GLY A 134 9.12 -25.90 2.46
CA GLY A 134 9.88 -25.40 1.31
C GLY A 134 9.07 -24.55 0.34
N GLN A 135 7.87 -24.12 0.73
CA GLN A 135 7.09 -23.12 0.00
C GLN A 135 7.55 -21.71 0.36
N GLU A 136 7.59 -20.79 -0.61
CA GLU A 136 7.88 -19.38 -0.34
C GLU A 136 6.57 -18.59 -0.22
N LEU A 137 6.41 -17.85 0.88
CA LEU A 137 5.36 -16.86 1.08
C LEU A 137 5.85 -15.50 0.60
N PHE A 138 5.03 -14.83 -0.21
CA PHE A 138 5.27 -13.47 -0.70
C PHE A 138 4.16 -12.55 -0.24
N VAL A 139 4.55 -11.39 0.30
CA VAL A 139 3.63 -10.31 0.65
C VAL A 139 4.08 -9.05 -0.05
N ASP A 140 3.22 -8.57 -0.95
CA ASP A 140 3.49 -7.41 -1.80
C ASP A 140 2.37 -6.38 -1.70
N ILE A 141 2.69 -5.14 -2.08
CA ILE A 141 1.74 -4.04 -2.19
C ILE A 141 1.78 -3.49 -3.62
N ASP A 142 0.66 -3.55 -4.34
CA ASP A 142 0.52 -2.98 -5.69
C ASP A 142 -0.28 -1.67 -5.68
N ALA A 143 0.32 -0.57 -6.13
CA ALA A 143 -0.34 0.73 -6.26
C ALA A 143 -0.83 1.06 -7.68
N ALA A 144 -0.98 0.07 -8.58
CA ALA A 144 -1.40 0.29 -9.96
C ALA A 144 -2.83 0.88 -10.05
N GLN A 145 -3.79 0.27 -9.36
CA GLN A 145 -5.21 0.65 -9.42
C GLN A 145 -5.66 1.49 -8.23
N ALA A 146 -5.00 1.35 -7.09
CA ALA A 146 -5.31 2.09 -5.88
C ALA A 146 -4.04 2.36 -5.07
N GLY A 147 -3.87 3.56 -4.53
CA GLY A 147 -2.74 3.85 -3.65
C GLY A 147 -2.69 5.30 -3.18
N ASN A 148 -1.55 5.72 -2.63
CA ASN A 148 -1.32 7.10 -2.22
C ASN A 148 -0.21 7.78 -3.03
N GLU A 149 0.23 8.96 -2.59
CA GLU A 149 1.27 9.75 -3.23
C GLU A 149 2.60 8.99 -3.43
N ALA A 150 2.88 7.96 -2.61
CA ALA A 150 4.14 7.22 -2.64
C ALA A 150 4.37 6.51 -3.97
N ARG A 151 3.28 6.19 -4.70
CA ARG A 151 3.34 5.59 -6.03
C ARG A 151 4.02 6.47 -7.09
N PHE A 152 4.26 7.76 -6.80
CA PHE A 152 4.95 8.69 -7.68
C PHE A 152 6.40 8.96 -7.27
N LEU A 153 6.94 8.16 -6.34
CA LEU A 153 8.38 8.10 -6.13
C LEU A 153 9.01 7.37 -7.33
N ASN A 154 9.79 8.11 -8.10
CA ASN A 154 10.45 7.57 -9.28
C ASN A 154 11.83 7.02 -8.89
N ASP A 155 12.07 5.74 -9.14
CA ASP A 155 13.41 5.15 -9.11
C ASP A 155 14.01 5.27 -10.52
N TYR A 156 14.96 6.17 -10.68
CA TYR A 156 15.77 6.26 -11.89
C TYR A 156 17.23 6.45 -11.49
N ARG A 157 18.12 5.72 -12.14
CA ARG A 157 19.57 5.78 -11.94
C ARG A 157 20.25 6.48 -13.10
#